data_AF-A0A382Y9G7-F1
#
_entry.id   AF-A0A382Y9G7-F1
#
_cell.length_a   1.000
_cell.length_b   1.000
_cell.length_c   1.000
_cell.angle_alpha   90.00
_cell.angle_beta   90.00
_cell.angle_gamma   90.00
#
_symmetry.space_group_name_H-M   'P 1'
#
loop_
_entity.id
_entity.type
_entity.pdbx_description
1 polymer ?
#
loop_
_entity_poly.entity_id
_entity_poly.type
_entity_poly.pdbx_seq_one_letter_code
_entity_poly.pdbx_strand_id
1 'polypeptide(L)'
;MQKNYISLTVGAILVIIFGFMLFTFQVRQTEVAIKTQFGKVIVKENKAGIKPGFHFRWPWPINKVQKFDNRLQSSESAFAQKSTRQGETILIKTFVNWKIDEDNPLEFFKSSGGASTKAKTDLQ
;
A
#
# COMPACT_ATOMS: atom_id res chain seq x y z
N MET A 1 -20.30 42.00 27.09
CA MET A 1 -19.59 40.86 26.47
C MET A 1 -20.44 40.37 25.30
N GLN A 2 -20.13 40.81 24.07
CA GLN A 2 -20.84 40.36 22.87
C GLN A 2 -20.48 38.88 22.66
N LYS A 3 -21.46 37.98 22.82
CA LYS A 3 -21.24 36.54 22.64
C LYS A 3 -21.07 36.28 21.14
N ASN A 4 -19.84 35.96 20.73
CA ASN A 4 -19.51 35.64 19.34
C ASN A 4 -19.97 34.21 19.00
N TYR A 5 -21.28 33.99 18.98
CA TYR A 5 -21.88 32.69 18.63
C TYR A 5 -21.44 32.20 17.24
N ILE A 6 -21.17 33.13 16.32
CA ILE A 6 -20.64 32.84 14.99
C ILE A 6 -19.26 32.18 15.10
N SER A 7 -18.35 32.74 15.89
CA SER A 7 -17.02 32.17 16.11
C SER A 7 -17.09 30.80 16.79
N LEU A 8 -18.03 30.62 17.73
CA LEU A 8 -18.24 29.34 18.41
C LEU A 8 -18.75 28.26 17.47
N THR A 9 -19.73 28.57 16.62
CA THR A 9 -20.28 27.64 15.63
C THR A 9 -19.24 27.27 14.58
N VAL A 10 -18.48 28.25 14.07
CA VAL A 10 -17.40 27.99 13.09
C VAL A 10 -16.31 27.11 13.72
N GLY A 11 -15.93 27.37 14.97
CA GLY A 11 -14.98 26.53 15.70
C GLY A 11 -15.46 25.09 15.87
N ALA A 12 -16.73 24.90 16.24
CA ALA A 12 -17.32 23.56 16.38
C ALA A 12 -17.33 22.78 15.05
N ILE A 13 -17.69 23.43 13.94
CA ILE A 13 -17.67 22.81 12.61
C ILE A 13 -16.25 22.38 12.23
N LEU A 14 -15.24 23.22 12.47
CA LEU A 14 -13.84 22.87 12.19
C LEU A 14 -13.41 21.65 12.99
N VAL A 15 -13.72 21.58 14.28
CA VAL A 15 -13.38 20.42 15.13
C VAL A 15 -14.02 19.14 14.59
N ILE A 16 -15.27 19.19 14.13
CA ILE A 16 -15.95 18.03 13.55
C ILE A 16 -15.26 17.59 12.25
N ILE A 17 -14.91 18.53 11.36
CA ILE A 17 -14.24 18.23 10.09
C ILE A 17 -12.86 17.59 10.36
N PHE A 18 -12.05 18.20 11.22
CA PHE A 18 -10.75 17.66 11.58
C PHE A 18 -10.89 16.29 12.25
N GLY A 19 -11.84 16.12 13.18
CA GLY A 19 -12.17 14.83 13.76
C GLY A 19 -12.45 13.79 12.68
N PHE A 20 -13.39 14.08 11.77
CA PHE A 20 -13.74 13.18 10.68
C PHE A 20 -12.53 12.80 9.81
N MET A 21 -11.66 13.76 9.48
CA MET A 21 -10.43 13.50 8.72
C MET A 21 -9.44 12.60 9.48
N LEU A 22 -9.35 12.70 10.81
CA LEU A 22 -8.50 11.81 11.62
C LEU A 22 -9.00 10.37 11.62
N PHE A 23 -10.32 10.17 11.61
CA PHE A 23 -10.97 8.85 11.68
C PHE A 23 -11.18 8.19 10.32
N THR A 24 -10.80 8.83 9.23
CA THR A 24 -11.09 8.33 7.88
C THR A 24 -9.84 8.25 7.02
N PHE A 25 -9.91 7.41 5.99
CA PHE A 25 -8.90 7.34 4.93
C PHE A 25 -9.52 6.82 3.64
N GLN A 26 -8.90 7.16 2.53
CA GLN A 26 -9.33 6.73 1.20
C GLN A 26 -8.25 5.86 0.55
N VAL A 27 -8.67 4.78 -0.11
CA VAL A 27 -7.84 3.90 -0.94
C VAL A 27 -8.20 4.13 -2.40
N ARG A 28 -7.23 4.45 -3.25
CA ARG A 28 -7.45 4.64 -4.69
C ARG A 28 -7.58 3.30 -5.40
N GLN A 29 -8.17 3.29 -6.59
CA GLN A 29 -8.30 2.06 -7.40
C GLN A 29 -6.95 1.44 -7.81
N THR A 30 -5.91 2.26 -7.91
CA THR A 30 -4.55 1.80 -8.23
C THR A 30 -3.77 1.32 -7.01
N GLU A 31 -4.39 1.32 -5.83
CA GLU A 31 -3.74 0.99 -4.56
C GLU A 31 -4.48 -0.15 -3.85
N VAL A 32 -3.73 -0.94 -3.11
CA VAL A 32 -4.26 -1.88 -2.13
C VAL A 32 -3.74 -1.48 -0.75
N ALA A 33 -4.58 -1.54 0.28
CA ALA A 33 -4.16 -1.15 1.62
C ALA A 33 -4.29 -2.28 2.64
N ILE A 34 -3.38 -2.31 3.61
CA ILE A 34 -3.44 -3.17 4.79
C ILE A 34 -3.54 -2.27 6.01
N LYS A 35 -4.41 -2.66 6.95
CA LYS A 35 -4.55 -1.98 8.23
C LYS A 35 -4.00 -2.85 9.35
N THR A 36 -3.07 -2.29 10.11
CA THR A 36 -2.54 -2.91 11.32
C THR A 36 -3.05 -2.18 12.54
N GLN A 37 -3.40 -2.94 13.57
CA GLN A 37 -3.80 -2.45 14.88
C GLN A 37 -2.79 -2.94 15.92
N PHE A 38 -2.11 -2.02 16.60
CA PHE A 38 -1.03 -2.35 17.55
C PHE A 38 0.00 -3.37 16.99
N GLY A 39 0.38 -3.21 15.71
CA GLY A 39 1.32 -4.11 15.03
C GLY A 39 0.73 -5.43 14.52
N LYS A 40 -0.53 -5.75 14.84
CA LYS A 40 -1.23 -6.93 14.32
C LYS A 40 -2.05 -6.57 13.09
N VAL A 41 -2.01 -7.39 12.04
CA VAL A 41 -2.82 -7.18 10.84
C VAL A 41 -4.28 -7.44 11.16
N ILE A 42 -5.15 -6.49 10.85
CA ILE A 42 -6.60 -6.66 10.94
C ILE A 42 -7.05 -7.35 9.63
N VAL A 43 -7.44 -8.61 9.73
CA VAL A 43 -8.08 -9.34 8.62
C VAL A 43 -9.59 -9.10 8.72
N LYS A 44 -10.20 -8.60 7.64
CA LYS A 44 -11.66 -8.49 7.52
C LYS A 44 -12.14 -9.46 6.45
N GLU A 45 -13.16 -10.26 6.75
CA GLU A 45 -13.82 -11.12 5.76
C GLU A 45 -12.85 -12.09 5.04
N ASN A 46 -11.95 -12.72 5.81
CA ASN A 46 -10.87 -13.60 5.31
C ASN A 46 -9.89 -12.96 4.32
N LYS A 47 -9.94 -11.63 4.14
CA LYS A 47 -9.02 -10.87 3.29
C LYS A 47 -8.27 -9.85 4.12
N ALA A 48 -6.95 -9.79 3.93
CA ALA A 48 -6.14 -8.77 4.56
C ALA A 48 -6.13 -7.46 3.75
N GLY A 49 -6.51 -7.53 2.46
CA GLY A 49 -6.60 -6.40 1.56
C GLY A 49 -7.86 -5.57 1.73
N ILE A 50 -7.67 -4.26 1.84
CA ILE A 50 -8.75 -3.28 1.86
C ILE A 50 -8.99 -2.82 0.42
N LYS A 51 -10.21 -3.02 -0.06
CA LYS A 51 -10.63 -2.62 -1.40
C LYS A 51 -10.64 -1.10 -1.58
N PRO A 52 -10.54 -0.60 -2.83
CA PRO A 52 -10.68 0.82 -3.14
C PRO A 52 -11.97 1.40 -2.57
N GLY A 53 -11.88 2.62 -2.05
CA GLY A 53 -13.03 3.30 -1.44
C GLY A 53 -12.68 4.09 -0.19
N PHE A 54 -13.73 4.57 0.47
CA PHE A 54 -13.64 5.34 1.71
C PHE A 54 -13.81 4.41 2.92
N HIS A 55 -12.92 4.53 3.89
CA HIS A 55 -12.85 3.62 5.02
C HIS A 55 -12.57 4.37 6.33
N PHE A 56 -13.05 3.80 7.43
CA PHE A 56 -12.77 4.30 8.76
C PHE A 56 -11.54 3.63 9.38
N ARG A 57 -10.75 4.44 10.10
CA ARG A 57 -9.63 4.01 10.93
C ARG A 57 -9.66 4.73 12.27
N TRP A 58 -9.04 4.14 13.28
CA TRP A 58 -8.68 4.89 14.46
C TRP A 58 -7.44 5.76 14.18
N PRO A 59 -7.31 6.93 14.81
CA PRO A 59 -6.10 7.73 14.72
C PRO A 59 -4.90 6.98 15.29
N TRP A 60 -3.72 7.49 14.96
CA TRP A 60 -2.46 7.00 15.51
C TRP A 60 -2.47 7.15 17.05
N PRO A 61 -1.95 6.20 17.84
CA PRO A 61 -1.14 5.03 17.46
C PRO A 61 -1.92 3.73 17.24
N ILE A 62 -3.25 3.74 17.37
CA ILE A 62 -4.07 2.51 17.42
C ILE A 62 -4.04 1.78 16.08
N ASN A 63 -4.38 2.49 14.98
CA ASN A 63 -4.43 1.92 13.64
C ASN A 63 -3.39 2.59 12.72
N LYS A 64 -2.61 1.77 12.02
CA LYS A 64 -1.68 2.19 10.96
C LYS A 64 -2.16 1.59 9.64
N VAL A 65 -2.33 2.45 8.63
CA VAL A 65 -2.72 2.04 7.28
C VAL A 65 -1.48 2.12 6.40
N GLN A 66 -1.13 1.01 5.76
CA GLN A 66 -0.10 0.96 4.73
C GLN A 66 -0.76 0.72 3.39
N LYS A 67 -0.37 1.51 2.40
CA LYS A 67 -0.87 1.42 1.03
C LYS A 67 0.26 0.93 0.14
N PHE A 68 -0.09 0.06 -0.80
CA PHE A 68 0.81 -0.51 -1.78
C PHE A 68 0.26 -0.23 -3.18
N ASP A 69 1.16 0.00 -4.12
CA ASP A 69 0.79 0.19 -5.51
C ASP A 69 0.39 -1.16 -6.13
N ASN A 70 -0.80 -1.20 -6.71
CA ASN A 70 -1.41 -2.38 -7.30
C ASN A 70 -1.34 -2.35 -8.84
N ARG A 71 -0.38 -1.61 -9.42
CA ARG A 71 -0.22 -1.56 -10.88
C ARG A 71 0.75 -2.64 -11.33
N LEU A 72 0.73 -2.94 -12.63
CA LEU A 72 1.72 -3.80 -13.24
C LEU A 72 3.09 -3.13 -13.15
N GLN A 73 4.02 -3.76 -12.43
CA GLN A 73 5.39 -3.33 -12.26
C GLN A 73 6.29 -4.18 -13.16
N SER A 74 7.29 -3.55 -13.78
CA SER A 74 8.26 -4.25 -14.63
C SER A 74 9.63 -4.24 -13.96
N SER A 75 10.20 -5.42 -13.81
CA SER A 75 11.55 -5.65 -13.28
C SER A 75 12.41 -6.20 -14.40
N GLU A 76 13.54 -5.55 -14.61
CA GLU A 76 14.48 -5.87 -15.67
C GLU A 76 15.77 -6.39 -15.02
N SER A 77 16.29 -7.48 -15.56
CA SER A 77 17.60 -8.00 -15.17
C SER A 77 18.71 -7.36 -16.01
N ALA A 78 19.93 -7.34 -15.46
CA ALA A 78 21.11 -6.95 -16.21
C ALA A 78 21.37 -7.92 -17.38
N PHE A 79 22.11 -7.46 -18.39
CA PHE A 79 22.52 -8.35 -19.48
C PHE A 79 23.39 -9.49 -18.94
N ALA A 80 22.96 -10.72 -19.20
CA ALA A 80 23.71 -11.91 -18.85
C ALA A 80 24.32 -12.52 -20.12
N GLN A 81 25.63 -12.70 -20.12
CA GLN A 81 26.33 -13.41 -21.19
C GLN A 81 26.33 -14.90 -20.87
N LYS A 82 25.78 -15.72 -21.76
CA LYS A 82 25.77 -17.18 -21.64
C LYS A 82 26.30 -17.81 -22.92
N SER A 83 27.10 -18.85 -22.76
CA SER A 83 27.50 -19.69 -23.89
C SER A 83 26.44 -20.77 -24.11
N THR A 84 26.03 -20.94 -25.36
CA THR A 84 25.16 -22.04 -25.76
C THR A 84 25.93 -23.35 -25.70
N ARG A 85 25.21 -24.48 -25.75
CA ARG A 85 25.83 -25.80 -25.80
C ARG A 85 26.73 -26.00 -27.04
N GLN A 86 26.55 -25.19 -28.09
CA GLN A 86 27.35 -25.23 -29.31
C GLN A 86 28.54 -24.26 -29.30
N GLY A 87 28.78 -23.55 -28.18
CA GLY A 87 29.93 -22.65 -28.02
C GLY A 87 29.70 -21.21 -28.48
N GLU A 88 28.51 -20.89 -28.98
CA GLU A 88 28.14 -19.53 -29.34
C GLU A 88 27.83 -18.70 -28.09
N THR A 89 28.28 -17.45 -28.07
CA THR A 89 28.00 -16.53 -26.97
C THR A 89 26.76 -15.72 -27.27
N ILE A 90 25.77 -15.80 -26.39
CA ILE A 90 24.53 -15.01 -26.48
C ILE A 90 24.42 -14.05 -25.31
N LEU A 91 23.87 -12.87 -25.59
CA LEU A 91 23.53 -11.85 -24.59
C LEU A 91 22.03 -11.93 -24.32
N ILE A 92 21.66 -12.25 -23.08
CA ILE A 92 20.27 -12.46 -22.68
C ILE A 92 19.85 -11.33 -21.74
N LYS A 93 18.65 -10.78 -21.96
CA LYS A 93 17.99 -9.84 -21.06
C LYS A 93 16.60 -10.35 -20.74
N THR A 94 16.27 -10.41 -19.46
CA THR A 94 14.97 -10.90 -19.00
C THR A 94 14.14 -9.75 -18.43
N PHE A 95 12.86 -9.74 -18.79
CA PHE A 95 11.86 -8.83 -18.28
C PHE A 95 10.80 -9.62 -17.53
N VAL A 96 10.55 -9.25 -16.27
CA VAL A 96 9.52 -9.86 -15.43
C VAL A 96 8.51 -8.79 -15.08
N ASN A 97 7.26 -9.01 -15.51
CA ASN A 97 6.14 -8.16 -15.11
C ASN A 97 5.40 -8.83 -13.95
N TRP A 98 5.15 -8.07 -12.89
CA TRP A 98 4.49 -8.56 -11.69
C TRP A 98 3.51 -7.51 -11.14
N LYS A 99 2.53 -7.97 -10.37
CA LYS A 99 1.52 -7.13 -9.71
C LYS A 99 1.26 -7.74 -8.33
N ILE A 100 0.93 -6.90 -7.35
CA ILE A 100 0.53 -7.37 -6.02
C ILE A 100 -0.87 -7.98 -6.11
N ASP A 101 -1.06 -9.15 -5.51
CA ASP A 101 -2.39 -9.76 -5.48
C ASP A 101 -3.34 -8.94 -4.59
N GLU A 102 -4.53 -8.64 -5.11
CA GLU A 102 -5.53 -7.80 -4.43
C GLU A 102 -6.22 -8.53 -3.28
N ASP A 103 -6.36 -9.85 -3.40
CA ASP A 103 -7.02 -10.70 -2.42
C ASP A 103 -6.09 -11.03 -1.24
N ASN A 104 -4.77 -11.13 -1.48
CA ASN A 104 -3.79 -11.45 -0.44
C ASN A 104 -2.53 -10.54 -0.40
N PRO A 105 -2.68 -9.21 -0.19
CA PRO A 105 -1.53 -8.31 -0.05
C PRO A 105 -0.70 -8.59 1.21
N LEU A 106 -1.22 -9.40 2.15
CA LEU A 106 -0.52 -9.77 3.38
C LEU A 106 0.70 -10.66 3.12
N GLU A 107 0.66 -11.52 2.10
CA GLU A 107 1.83 -12.32 1.73
C GLU A 107 2.97 -11.41 1.27
N PHE A 108 2.66 -10.42 0.43
CA PHE A 108 3.62 -9.40 0.01
C PHE A 108 4.16 -8.61 1.21
N PHE A 109 3.30 -8.22 2.16
CA PHE A 109 3.73 -7.50 3.35
C PHE A 109 4.65 -8.34 4.25
N LYS A 110 4.34 -9.64 4.42
CA LYS A 110 5.17 -10.57 5.20
C LYS A 110 6.52 -10.85 4.54
N SER A 111 6.55 -11.03 3.22
CA SER A 111 7.78 -11.35 2.49
C SER A 111 8.70 -10.14 2.30
N SER A 112 8.13 -8.99 1.90
CA SER A 112 8.91 -7.79 1.56
C SER A 112 9.05 -6.78 2.71
N GLY A 113 8.32 -6.97 3.82
CA GLY A 113 8.18 -5.95 4.87
C GLY A 113 7.43 -4.70 4.41
N GLY A 114 6.76 -4.76 3.25
CA GLY A 114 6.06 -3.64 2.63
C GLY A 114 6.95 -2.70 1.80
N ALA A 115 8.17 -3.12 1.46
CA ALA A 115 9.08 -2.33 0.62
C ALA A 115 9.11 -2.85 -0.82
N SER A 116 8.53 -2.09 -1.76
CA SER A 116 8.53 -2.44 -3.20
C SER A 116 9.93 -2.63 -3.78
N THR A 117 10.95 -1.95 -3.21
CA THR A 117 12.35 -2.09 -3.61
C THR A 117 12.90 -3.49 -3.33
N LYS A 118 12.50 -4.13 -2.21
CA LYS A 118 12.95 -5.49 -1.88
C LYS A 118 12.34 -6.53 -2.83
N ALA A 119 11.07 -6.35 -3.18
CA ALA A 119 10.40 -7.24 -4.13
C ALA A 119 11.06 -7.20 -5.52
N LYS A 120 11.58 -6.04 -5.93
CA LYS A 120 12.33 -5.91 -7.19
C LYS A 120 13.66 -6.67 -7.17
N THR A 121 14.36 -6.69 -6.04
CA THR A 121 15.64 -7.40 -5.89
C THR A 121 15.46 -8.92 -5.88
N ASP A 122 14.38 -9.43 -5.29
CA ASP A 122 14.10 -10.87 -5.22
C ASP A 122 13.80 -11.49 -6.61
N LEU A 123 13.40 -10.67 -7.57
CA LEU A 123 13.08 -11.08 -8.94
C LEU A 123 14.26 -10.97 -9.93
N GLN A 124 15.43 -10.53 -9.47
CA GLN A 124 16.66 -10.42 -10.28
C GLN A 124 17.56 -11.64 -10.10
#